data_AF-A0A9Q0PCB9-F1
#
_entry.id   AF-A0A9Q0PCB9-F1
#
_cell.length_a   1.000
_cell.length_b   1.000
_cell.length_c   1.000
_cell.angle_alpha   90.00
_cell.angle_beta   90.00
_cell.angle_gamma   90.00
#
_symmetry.space_group_name_H-M   'P 1'
#
loop_
_entity.id
_entity.type
_entity.pdbx_description
1 polymer ?
#
loop_
_entity_poly.entity_id
_entity_poly.type
_entity_poly.pdbx_seq_one_letter_code
_entity_poly.pdbx_strand_id
1 'polypeptide(L)' 'MSRQIKSQHREMTRNVRCGGNIWVCIIFLDKPATPGPSKTCMGSGKEPPKYGVAFVNLGRMIYEMI' A
#
# COMPACT_ATOMS: atom_id res chain seq x y z
N MET A 1 -3.36 0.48 -1.51
CA MET A 1 -2.09 0.21 -0.82
C MET A 1 -2.12 -0.95 0.16
N SER A 2 -2.97 -0.96 1.21
CA SER A 2 -2.98 -2.08 2.20
C SER A 2 -3.08 -3.49 1.57
N ARG A 3 -3.95 -3.66 0.56
CA ARG A 3 -4.05 -4.93 -0.19
C ARG A 3 -2.80 -5.27 -1.00
N GLN A 4 -2.07 -4.27 -1.52
CA GLN A 4 -0.87 -4.48 -2.34
C GLN A 4 0.31 -4.96 -1.48
N ILE A 5 0.51 -4.36 -0.31
CA ILE A 5 1.56 -4.79 0.63
C ILE A 5 1.27 -6.24 1.10
N LYS A 6 -0.01 -6.52 1.41
CA LYS A 6 -0.44 -7.85 1.81
C LYS A 6 -0.28 -8.90 0.70
N SER A 7 -0.58 -8.56 -0.55
CA SER A 7 -0.39 -9.48 -1.68
C SER A 7 1.09 -9.77 -1.92
N GLN A 8 1.93 -8.73 -1.91
CA GLN A 8 3.39 -8.87 -2.08
C GLN A 8 4.01 -9.71 -0.96
N HIS A 9 3.66 -9.46 0.30
CA HIS A 9 4.16 -10.26 1.43
C HIS A 9 3.78 -11.74 1.29
N ARG A 10 2.53 -12.03 0.92
CA ARG A 10 2.05 -13.41 0.68
C ARG A 10 2.83 -14.08 -0.45
N GLU A 11 3.16 -13.34 -1.50
CA GLU A 11 3.90 -13.85 -2.65
C GLU A 11 5.37 -14.10 -2.33
N MET A 12 6.01 -13.18 -1.61
CA MET A 12 7.39 -13.38 -1.13
C MET A 12 7.49 -14.58 -0.19
N THR A 13 6.56 -14.71 0.78
CA THR A 13 6.56 -15.87 1.69
C THR A 13 6.46 -17.21 0.94
N ARG A 14 5.69 -17.26 -0.15
CA ARG A 14 5.58 -18.44 -1.02
C ARG A 14 6.87 -18.72 -1.77
N ASN A 15 7.51 -17.67 -2.31
CA ASN A 15 8.71 -17.82 -3.12
C ASN A 15 9.91 -18.31 -2.28
N VAL A 16 10.05 -17.82 -1.04
CA VAL A 16 11.17 -18.18 -0.16
C VAL A 16 10.93 -19.49 0.60
N ARG A 17 9.80 -20.19 0.36
CA ARG A 17 9.46 -21.47 1.00
C ARG A 17 9.64 -21.48 2.53
N CYS A 18 9.28 -20.37 3.18
CA CYS A 18 9.45 -20.14 4.62
C CYS A 18 10.91 -20.14 5.15
N GLY A 19 11.92 -19.95 4.30
CA GLY A 19 13.28 -19.62 4.73
C GLY A 19 13.46 -18.12 4.94
N GLY A 20 14.17 -17.71 5.99
CA GLY A 20 14.51 -16.30 6.24
C GLY A 20 13.38 -15.44 6.83
N ASN A 21 13.75 -14.25 7.32
CA ASN A 21 12.81 -13.27 7.86
C ASN A 21 12.62 -12.12 6.87
N ILE A 22 11.39 -11.94 6.41
CA ILE A 22 11.01 -10.84 5.52
C ILE A 22 10.58 -9.64 6.38
N TRP A 23 11.29 -8.53 6.27
CA TRP A 23 10.97 -7.29 6.97
C TRP A 23 10.31 -6.30 6.01
N VAL A 24 9.20 -5.72 6.45
CA VAL A 24 8.55 -4.60 5.75
C VAL A 24 9.15 -3.32 6.32
N CYS A 25 9.99 -2.64 5.55
CA CYS A 25 10.84 -1.61 6.15
C CYS A 25 10.06 -0.37 6.58
N ILE A 26 9.34 0.37 5.73
CA ILE A 26 8.79 1.67 6.15
C ILE A 26 7.57 2.05 5.30
N ILE A 27 6.45 1.32 5.42
CA ILE A 27 5.20 1.69 4.73
C ILE A 27 4.07 1.85 5.74
N PHE A 28 4.03 3.00 6.41
CA PHE A 28 2.88 3.40 7.21
C PHE A 28 1.87 4.17 6.35
N LEU A 29 0.59 3.96 6.63
CA LEU A 29 -0.52 4.57 5.91
C LEU A 29 -0.85 5.92 6.54
N ASP A 30 -0.03 6.93 6.26
CA ASP A 30 -0.18 8.24 6.92
C ASP A 30 -1.21 9.15 6.25
N LYS A 31 -1.57 8.87 4.98
CA LYS A 31 -2.41 9.79 4.19
C LYS A 31 -3.70 9.10 3.71
N PRO A 32 -4.87 9.59 4.13
CA PRO A 32 -6.15 9.15 3.58
C PRO A 32 -6.33 9.71 2.16
N ALA A 33 -6.75 8.85 1.22
CA ALA A 33 -7.10 9.25 -0.13
C ALA A 33 -8.59 9.01 -0.41
N THR A 34 -9.20 10.02 -1.05
CA THR A 34 -10.60 10.03 -1.44
C THR A 34 -10.69 9.96 -2.96
N PRO A 35 -11.13 8.85 -3.55
CA PRO A 35 -11.47 8.83 -4.98
C PRO A 35 -12.79 9.57 -5.19
N GLY A 36 -12.88 10.35 -6.26
CA GLY A 36 -14.16 10.91 -6.70
C GLY A 36 -15.09 9.79 -7.19
N PRO A 37 -16.42 9.95 -7.06
CA PRO A 37 -17.38 9.00 -7.61
C PRO A 37 -17.29 8.97 -9.13
N SER A 38 -17.27 7.77 -9.71
CA SER A 38 -17.10 7.57 -11.16
C SER A 38 -18.32 7.96 -12.01
N LYS A 39 -19.44 8.37 -11.39
CA LYS A 39 -20.74 8.60 -12.05
C LYS A 39 -21.45 9.86 -11.55
N THR A 40 -20.73 10.89 -11.14
CA THR A 40 -21.34 12.13 -10.63
C THR A 40 -20.66 13.34 -11.23
N CYS A 41 -21.43 14.37 -11.57
CA CYS A 41 -20.89 15.65 -11.99
C CYS A 41 -20.01 16.26 -10.88
N MET A 42 -18.94 16.94 -11.29
CA MET A 42 -18.02 17.62 -10.37
C MET A 42 -18.77 18.70 -9.58
N GLY A 43 -18.59 18.76 -8.24
CA GLY A 43 -19.15 19.86 -7.43
C GLY A 43 -19.81 19.48 -6.09
N SER A 44 -19.89 18.20 -5.72
CA SER A 44 -20.64 17.74 -4.52
C SER A 44 -19.81 17.62 -3.23
N GLY A 45 -18.64 18.27 -3.15
CA GLY A 45 -17.75 18.20 -1.98
C GLY A 45 -16.83 16.97 -1.94
N LYS A 46 -16.00 16.85 -0.90
CA LYS A 46 -15.04 15.74 -0.73
C LYS A 46 -15.72 14.54 -0.04
N GLU A 47 -15.66 13.38 -0.67
CA GLU A 47 -16.13 12.11 -0.10
C GLU A 47 -15.29 11.64 1.11
N PRO A 48 -15.84 10.73 1.95
CA PRO A 48 -15.08 10.08 3.00
C PRO A 48 -13.91 9.27 2.41
N PRO A 49 -12.76 9.22 3.10
CA PRO A 49 -11.58 8.53 2.60
C PRO A 49 -11.77 7.01 2.54
N LYS A 50 -11.45 6.40 1.40
CA LYS A 50 -11.69 4.96 1.12
C LYS A 50 -10.43 4.11 1.22
N TYR A 51 -9.25 4.67 1.01
CA TYR A 51 -8.00 3.93 1.11
C TYR A 51 -6.86 4.82 1.62
N GLY A 52 -6.00 4.24 2.46
CA GLY A 52 -4.73 4.85 2.83
C GLY A 52 -3.69 4.69 1.71
N VAL A 53 -2.91 5.73 1.50
CA VAL A 53 -1.80 5.78 0.54
C VAL A 53 -0.52 6.15 1.28
N ALA A 54 0.57 5.47 0.93
CA ALA A 54 1.91 5.81 1.37
C ALA A 54 2.71 6.33 0.17
N PHE A 55 3.46 7.41 0.37
CA PHE A 55 4.29 7.99 -0.67
C PHE A 55 5.65 7.29 -0.68
N VAL A 56 6.04 6.73 -1.83
CA VAL A 56 7.33 6.06 -2.00
C VAL A 56 8.16 6.86 -3.00
N ASN A 57 9.27 7.43 -2.52
CA ASN A 57 10.24 8.12 -3.37
C ASN A 57 11.21 7.11 -3.99
N LEU A 58 11.78 7.46 -5.15
CA LEU A 58 12.87 6.72 -5.78
C LEU A 58 14.04 6.57 -4.78
N GLY A 59 14.59 5.35 -4.67
CA GLY A 59 15.67 5.01 -3.73
C GLY A 59 15.22 4.49 -2.36
N ARG A 60 13.91 4.42 -2.09
CA ARG A 60 13.39 3.86 -0.82
C ARG A 60 13.20 2.34 -0.92
N MET A 61 13.87 1.60 -0.05
CA MET A 61 13.72 0.13 0.03
C MET A 61 12.42 -0.24 0.74
N ILE A 62 11.64 -1.12 0.12
CA ILE A 62 10.27 -1.46 0.54
C ILE A 62 10.26 -2.73 1.39
N TYR A 63 11.11 -3.69 1.04
CA TYR A 63 11.29 -4.95 1.78
C TYR A 63 12.75 -5.30 1.87
N GLU A 64 13.12 -5.91 2.99
CA GLU A 64 14.41 -6.51 3.24
C GLU A 64 14.22 -7.99 3.57
N MET A 65 15.16 -8.82 3.14
CA MET A 65 15.17 -10.25 3.38
C MET A 65 16.52 -10.61 3.98
N ILE A 66 16.49 -11.26 5.14
CA ILE A 66 17.66 -11.79 5.85
C ILE A 66 17.53 -13.30 5.91
#